data_AF-A0A6A3BHV1-F1
#
_entry.id   AF-A0A6A3BHV1-F1
#
_cell.length_a   1.000
_cell.length_b   1.000
_cell.length_c   1.000
_cell.angle_alpha   90.00
_cell.angle_beta   90.00
_cell.angle_gamma   90.00
#
_symmetry.space_group_name_H-M   'P 1'
#
loop_
_entity.id
_entity.type
_entity.pdbx_description
1 polymer ?
#
loop_
_entity_poly.entity_id
_entity_poly.type
_entity_poly.pdbx_seq_one_letter_code
_entity_poly.pdbx_strand_id
1 'polypeptide(L)'
;MAFNFHDAAMSGCEIQLEHLKVQPGEALAMNFPYILHHMPDESANISNHRDRLLRLVKSLSPKVVTLSEQESNTNTSPFFSRYLETLDYYSAMFESIDAACPRDDKQRINAEQQRVARDSVNMIACEGTERVERHELLGKWRSRLTMAGFSQYPLSSSVTMAVRDMLKEYDNNYRLAERDKALYLGWVNRAMSTFSARG
;
A
#
# COMPACT_ATOMS: atom_id res chain seq x y z
N MET A 1 -25.65 18.19 5.94
CA MET A 1 -25.17 16.79 5.96
C MET A 1 -24.59 16.57 7.35
N ALA A 2 -25.05 15.56 8.10
CA ALA A 2 -24.44 15.22 9.39
C ALA A 2 -23.18 14.40 9.11
N PHE A 3 -22.07 14.75 9.74
CA PHE A 3 -20.78 14.06 9.61
C PHE A 3 -20.25 13.79 11.01
N ASN A 4 -19.86 12.54 11.27
CA ASN A 4 -19.25 12.11 12.51
C ASN A 4 -17.88 11.52 12.21
N PHE A 5 -16.88 11.88 13.00
CA PHE A 5 -15.55 11.30 12.94
C PHE A 5 -15.25 10.56 14.24
N HIS A 6 -14.77 9.33 14.11
CA HIS A 6 -14.36 8.50 15.24
C HIS A 6 -12.91 8.10 15.02
N ASP A 7 -12.01 8.64 15.84
CA ASP A 7 -10.62 8.22 15.84
C ASP A 7 -10.45 6.90 16.60
N ALA A 8 -9.41 6.16 16.20
CA ALA A 8 -8.92 4.98 16.89
C ALA A 8 -7.39 5.03 16.86
N ALA A 9 -6.79 5.70 17.84
CA ALA A 9 -5.34 5.79 17.99
C ALA A 9 -4.76 4.45 18.51
N MET A 10 -4.67 3.46 17.63
CA MET A 10 -4.17 2.11 17.97
C MET A 10 -3.44 1.46 16.81
N SER A 11 -2.63 0.45 17.12
CA SER A 11 -1.98 -0.35 16.09
C SER A 11 -3.01 -1.18 15.32
N GLY A 12 -2.81 -1.35 14.01
CA GLY A 12 -3.55 -2.35 13.22
C GLY A 12 -3.45 -3.77 13.81
N CYS A 13 -2.39 -4.03 14.58
CA CYS A 13 -2.17 -5.27 15.31
C CYS A 13 -3.05 -5.42 16.55
N GLU A 14 -3.79 -4.40 16.96
CA GLU A 14 -4.66 -4.39 18.16
C GLU A 14 -6.14 -4.15 17.81
N ILE A 15 -6.44 -3.78 16.56
CA ILE A 15 -7.82 -3.56 16.10
C ILE A 15 -8.68 -4.80 16.33
N GLN A 16 -9.82 -4.55 16.97
CA GLN A 16 -10.92 -5.49 17.22
C GLN A 16 -12.23 -4.85 16.74
N LEU A 17 -13.29 -5.66 16.63
CA LEU A 17 -14.56 -5.25 16.05
C LEU A 17 -15.18 -4.05 16.77
N GLU A 18 -15.13 -4.07 18.10
CA GLU A 18 -15.64 -3.02 18.99
C GLU A 18 -14.98 -1.66 18.78
N HIS A 19 -13.73 -1.63 18.32
CA HIS A 19 -13.00 -0.37 18.07
C HIS A 19 -13.53 0.38 16.85
N LEU A 20 -14.18 -0.33 15.90
CA LEU A 20 -14.64 0.25 14.63
C LEU A 20 -16.01 0.94 14.73
N LYS A 21 -16.74 0.74 15.85
CA LYS A 21 -18.01 1.43 16.18
C LYS A 21 -19.09 1.37 15.07
N VAL A 22 -19.04 0.33 14.24
CA VAL A 22 -19.98 0.09 13.13
C VAL A 22 -21.41 -0.03 13.65
N GLN A 23 -22.34 0.70 13.03
CA GLN A 23 -23.76 0.60 13.37
C GLN A 23 -24.50 -0.39 12.45
N PRO A 24 -25.48 -1.14 12.97
CA PRO A 24 -26.33 -2.00 12.15
C PRO A 24 -27.03 -1.22 11.03
N GLY A 25 -26.95 -1.73 9.80
CA GLY A 25 -27.61 -1.14 8.63
C GLY A 25 -26.74 -0.17 7.83
N GLU A 26 -25.53 0.18 8.29
CA GLU A 26 -24.60 1.02 7.54
C GLU A 26 -23.97 0.29 6.35
N ALA A 27 -23.78 1.01 5.24
CA ALA A 27 -22.95 0.54 4.14
C ALA A 27 -21.48 0.87 4.45
N LEU A 28 -20.64 -0.16 4.57
CA LEU A 28 -19.24 0.01 4.91
C LEU A 28 -18.34 0.01 3.68
N ALA A 29 -17.39 0.94 3.66
CA ALA A 29 -16.25 0.96 2.75
C ALA A 29 -14.97 0.97 3.59
N MET A 30 -14.02 0.11 3.26
CA MET A 30 -12.75 0.01 3.98
C MET A 30 -11.62 0.40 3.04
N ASN A 31 -10.71 1.25 3.51
CA ASN A 31 -9.58 1.71 2.73
C ASN A 31 -8.27 1.40 3.45
N PHE A 32 -7.36 0.73 2.76
CA PHE A 32 -6.00 0.45 3.22
C PHE A 32 -5.00 1.19 2.32
N PRO A 33 -4.69 2.46 2.63
CA PRO A 33 -3.70 3.22 1.90
C PRO A 33 -2.32 3.05 2.54
N TYR A 34 -1.43 2.25 1.92
CA TYR A 34 -0.03 2.12 2.31
C TYR A 34 0.14 1.81 3.80
N ILE A 35 -0.55 0.78 4.29
CA ILE A 35 -0.60 0.51 5.74
C ILE A 35 -0.37 -0.96 6.08
N LEU A 36 -0.72 -1.89 5.19
CA LEU A 36 -0.63 -3.32 5.50
C LEU A 36 0.82 -3.80 5.43
N HIS A 37 1.69 -3.18 4.62
CA HIS A 37 3.11 -3.53 4.57
C HIS A 37 3.84 -3.29 5.90
N HIS A 38 3.43 -2.30 6.70
CA HIS A 38 4.00 -2.08 8.05
C HIS A 38 3.57 -3.13 9.07
N MET A 39 2.50 -3.89 8.80
CA MET A 39 2.02 -4.91 9.74
C MET A 39 2.89 -6.17 9.66
N PRO A 40 3.29 -6.75 10.80
CA PRO A 40 4.00 -8.03 10.82
C PRO A 40 3.19 -9.14 10.14
N ASP A 41 3.88 -9.94 9.36
CA ASP A 41 3.34 -11.14 8.73
C ASP A 41 3.89 -12.41 9.39
N GLU A 42 3.57 -13.57 8.81
CA GLU A 42 4.03 -14.87 9.27
C GLU A 42 5.56 -15.03 9.36
N SER A 43 6.34 -14.19 8.66
CA SER A 43 7.81 -14.22 8.72
C SER A 43 8.38 -13.48 9.92
N ALA A 44 7.59 -12.60 10.55
CA ALA A 44 8.01 -11.77 11.69
C ALA A 44 7.29 -12.14 12.99
N ASN A 45 6.08 -12.70 12.93
CA ASN A 45 5.28 -13.09 14.09
C ASN A 45 4.44 -14.34 13.79
N ILE A 46 4.32 -15.24 14.77
CA ILE A 46 3.42 -16.41 14.71
C ILE A 46 1.97 -15.96 14.49
N SER A 47 1.59 -14.84 15.09
CA SER A 47 0.31 -14.18 14.87
C SER A 47 0.39 -13.36 13.58
N ASN A 48 -0.06 -13.94 12.46
CA ASN A 48 -0.14 -13.24 11.18
C ASN A 48 -1.20 -12.11 11.25
N HIS A 49 -0.77 -10.91 11.66
CA HIS A 49 -1.65 -9.78 11.92
C HIS A 49 -2.33 -9.25 10.65
N ARG A 50 -1.67 -9.34 9.50
CA ARG A 50 -2.25 -9.01 8.19
C ARG A 50 -3.50 -9.84 7.92
N ASP A 51 -3.35 -11.16 7.97
CA ASP A 51 -4.46 -12.08 7.71
C ASP A 51 -5.57 -11.96 8.76
N ARG A 52 -5.22 -11.75 10.04
CA ARG A 52 -6.19 -11.51 11.12
C ARG A 52 -7.04 -10.28 10.82
N LEU A 53 -6.41 -9.15 10.46
CA LEU A 53 -7.12 -7.91 10.15
C LEU A 53 -8.01 -8.07 8.93
N LEU A 54 -7.53 -8.71 7.86
CA LEU A 54 -8.34 -8.97 6.66
C LEU A 54 -9.58 -9.83 6.96
N ARG A 55 -9.46 -10.87 7.79
CA ARG A 55 -10.61 -11.68 8.21
C ARG A 55 -11.59 -10.90 9.09
N LEU A 56 -11.07 -10.07 10.00
CA LEU A 56 -11.90 -9.17 10.80
C LEU A 56 -12.70 -8.22 9.90
N VAL A 57 -12.04 -7.59 8.93
CA VAL A 57 -12.70 -6.73 7.95
C VAL A 57 -13.71 -7.50 7.12
N LYS A 58 -13.44 -8.75 6.70
CA LYS A 58 -14.43 -9.55 5.96
C LYS A 58 -15.67 -9.84 6.80
N SER A 59 -15.51 -10.08 8.11
CA SER A 59 -16.64 -10.38 9.01
C SER A 59 -17.65 -9.23 9.10
N LEU A 60 -17.21 -7.99 8.85
CA LEU A 60 -18.08 -6.81 8.76
C LEU A 60 -18.88 -6.72 7.46
N SER A 61 -18.65 -7.62 6.50
CA SER A 61 -19.31 -7.63 5.19
C SER A 61 -19.30 -6.26 4.47
N PRO A 62 -18.13 -5.61 4.33
CA PRO A 62 -18.05 -4.32 3.66
C PRO A 62 -18.50 -4.43 2.21
N LYS A 63 -19.09 -3.34 1.69
CA LYS A 63 -19.48 -3.25 0.28
C LYS A 63 -18.28 -3.16 -0.63
N VAL A 64 -17.19 -2.54 -0.16
CA VAL A 64 -15.94 -2.43 -0.89
C VAL A 64 -14.77 -2.32 0.07
N VAL A 65 -13.66 -2.94 -0.32
CA VAL A 65 -12.34 -2.77 0.26
C VAL A 65 -11.41 -2.25 -0.82
N THR A 66 -10.78 -1.11 -0.60
CA THR A 66 -9.72 -0.57 -1.46
C THR A 66 -8.35 -0.83 -0.83
N LEU A 67 -7.41 -1.28 -1.66
CA LEU A 67 -6.02 -1.52 -1.26
C LEU A 67 -5.10 -0.71 -2.17
N SER A 68 -4.23 0.10 -1.56
CA SER A 68 -3.13 0.79 -2.23
C SER A 68 -1.83 0.42 -1.55
N GLU A 69 -0.90 -0.20 -2.27
CA GLU A 69 0.37 -0.68 -1.69
C GLU A 69 1.52 -0.50 -2.69
N GLN A 70 2.74 -0.51 -2.18
CA GLN A 70 3.97 -0.45 -2.97
C GLN A 70 4.16 -1.73 -3.78
N GLU A 71 4.52 -1.60 -5.05
CA GLU A 71 4.79 -2.76 -5.92
C GLU A 71 6.27 -3.13 -5.88
N SER A 72 6.68 -3.84 -4.83
CA SER A 72 8.07 -4.29 -4.65
C SER A 72 8.16 -5.58 -3.83
N ASN A 73 9.15 -6.43 -4.12
CA ASN A 73 9.33 -7.72 -3.46
C ASN A 73 10.45 -7.71 -2.40
N THR A 74 10.23 -7.00 -1.30
CA THR A 74 11.22 -6.83 -0.22
C THR A 74 10.89 -7.59 1.06
N ASN A 75 9.74 -8.26 1.14
CA ASN A 75 9.37 -8.96 2.37
C ASN A 75 10.10 -10.31 2.56
N THR A 76 9.90 -11.27 1.65
CA THR A 76 10.35 -12.67 1.81
C THR A 76 11.65 -13.02 1.09
N SER A 77 12.25 -12.05 0.40
CA SER A 77 13.48 -12.24 -0.38
C SER A 77 14.73 -12.28 0.54
N PRO A 78 15.74 -13.13 0.24
CA PRO A 78 17.04 -13.08 0.91
C PRO A 78 17.69 -11.70 0.80
N PHE A 79 18.62 -11.39 1.71
CA PHE A 79 19.23 -10.06 1.83
C PHE A 79 19.71 -9.48 0.49
N PHE A 80 20.53 -10.22 -0.27
CA PHE A 80 21.11 -9.69 -1.51
C PHE A 80 20.05 -9.33 -2.56
N SER A 81 19.06 -10.20 -2.78
CA SER A 81 17.95 -9.93 -3.69
C SER A 81 17.08 -8.77 -3.21
N ARG A 82 16.83 -8.70 -1.90
CA ARG A 82 16.10 -7.58 -1.29
C ARG A 82 16.85 -6.27 -1.44
N TYR A 83 18.16 -6.26 -1.26
CA TYR A 83 19.01 -5.09 -1.42
C TYR A 83 18.93 -4.54 -2.85
N LEU A 84 19.09 -5.39 -3.86
CA LEU A 84 18.97 -4.99 -5.26
C LEU A 84 17.57 -4.44 -5.59
N GLU A 85 16.53 -5.13 -5.13
CA GLU A 85 15.14 -4.70 -5.32
C GLU A 85 14.85 -3.37 -4.62
N THR A 86 15.40 -3.15 -3.43
CA THR A 86 15.27 -1.88 -2.68
C THR A 86 15.96 -0.75 -3.43
N LEU A 87 17.18 -0.96 -3.92
CA LEU A 87 17.90 0.04 -4.71
C LEU A 87 17.14 0.41 -5.98
N ASP A 88 16.65 -0.57 -6.74
CA ASP A 88 15.89 -0.34 -7.96
C ASP A 88 14.60 0.45 -7.69
N TYR A 89 13.81 0.02 -6.69
CA TYR A 89 12.56 0.67 -6.32
C TYR A 89 12.76 2.11 -5.82
N TYR A 90 13.69 2.32 -4.88
CA TYR A 90 13.90 3.64 -4.30
C TYR A 90 14.65 4.59 -5.23
N SER A 91 15.48 4.10 -6.15
CA SER A 91 16.06 4.95 -7.21
C SER A 91 14.96 5.58 -8.06
N ALA A 92 13.97 4.80 -8.48
CA ALA A 92 12.81 5.33 -9.21
C ALA A 92 11.98 6.33 -8.37
N MET A 93 11.83 6.10 -7.05
CA MET A 93 11.21 7.08 -6.14
C MET A 93 11.97 8.40 -6.14
N PHE A 94 13.30 8.37 -5.91
CA PHE A 94 14.13 9.57 -5.87
C PHE A 94 14.16 10.31 -7.21
N GLU A 95 14.24 9.60 -8.34
CA GLU A 95 14.16 10.20 -9.68
C GLU A 95 12.81 10.89 -9.90
N SER A 96 11.71 10.26 -9.49
CA SER A 96 10.37 10.86 -9.62
C SER A 96 10.23 12.14 -8.80
N ILE A 97 10.84 12.19 -7.61
CA ILE A 97 10.85 13.36 -6.74
C ILE A 97 11.77 14.46 -7.32
N ASP A 98 12.93 14.09 -7.88
CA ASP A 98 13.84 15.05 -8.53
C ASP A 98 13.21 15.73 -9.74
N ALA A 99 12.38 15.02 -10.49
CA ALA A 99 11.61 15.57 -11.60
C ALA A 99 10.46 16.49 -11.15
N ALA A 100 9.86 16.22 -9.98
CA ALA A 100 8.68 16.92 -9.51
C ALA A 100 8.98 18.24 -8.75
N CYS A 101 10.14 18.35 -8.08
CA CYS A 101 10.43 19.46 -7.19
C CYS A 101 11.89 19.97 -7.31
N PRO A 102 12.13 21.30 -7.17
CA PRO A 102 13.48 21.86 -7.11
C PRO A 102 14.33 21.24 -5.98
N ARG A 103 15.65 21.16 -6.17
CA ARG A 103 16.58 20.50 -5.22
C ARG A 103 16.73 21.22 -3.88
N ASP A 104 16.49 22.52 -3.85
CA ASP A 104 16.54 23.36 -2.65
C ASP A 104 15.17 23.46 -1.93
N ASP A 105 14.14 22.79 -2.45
CA ASP A 105 12.83 22.76 -1.83
C ASP A 105 12.88 22.01 -0.47
N LYS A 106 12.44 22.68 0.59
CA LYS A 106 12.49 22.13 1.95
C LYS A 106 11.51 20.97 2.16
N GLN A 107 10.36 20.98 1.48
CA GLN A 107 9.38 19.90 1.57
C GLN A 107 9.90 18.65 0.87
N ARG A 108 10.56 18.82 -0.29
CA ARG A 108 11.28 17.75 -0.99
C ARG A 108 12.34 17.12 -0.09
N ILE A 109 13.25 17.92 0.45
CA ILE A 109 14.33 17.44 1.33
C ILE A 109 13.76 16.68 2.53
N ASN A 110 12.68 17.20 3.14
CA ASN A 110 12.02 16.52 4.25
C ASN A 110 11.39 15.19 3.84
N ALA A 111 10.69 15.12 2.70
CA ALA A 111 10.09 13.89 2.20
C ALA A 111 11.14 12.83 1.85
N GLU A 112 12.23 13.23 1.19
CA GLU A 112 13.36 12.37 0.86
C GLU A 112 14.02 11.81 2.13
N GLN A 113 14.34 12.65 3.11
CA GLN A 113 15.04 12.22 4.32
C GLN A 113 14.17 11.43 5.29
N GLN A 114 12.95 11.90 5.55
CA GLN A 114 12.11 11.39 6.65
C GLN A 114 11.17 10.27 6.24
N ARG A 115 10.97 10.06 4.93
CA ARG A 115 10.16 8.95 4.40
C ARG A 115 11.03 8.04 3.55
N VAL A 116 11.39 8.48 2.36
CA VAL A 116 12.02 7.63 1.32
C VAL A 116 13.33 6.99 1.79
N ALA A 117 14.25 7.80 2.33
CA ALA A 117 15.54 7.32 2.83
C ALA A 117 15.40 6.49 4.10
N ARG A 118 14.47 6.85 4.98
CA ARG A 118 14.23 6.11 6.23
C ARG A 118 13.71 4.71 5.94
N ASP A 119 12.76 4.59 5.03
CA ASP A 119 12.15 3.32 4.67
C ASP A 119 13.17 2.39 3.98
N SER A 120 13.97 2.94 3.06
CA SER A 120 15.04 2.18 2.39
C SER A 120 16.10 1.68 3.37
N VAL A 121 16.48 2.51 4.36
CA VAL A 121 17.39 2.10 5.44
C VAL A 121 16.77 0.99 6.29
N ASN A 122 15.49 1.08 6.67
CA ASN A 122 14.84 0.01 7.43
C ASN A 122 14.83 -1.33 6.67
N MET A 123 14.59 -1.30 5.36
CA MET A 123 14.59 -2.52 4.53
C MET A 123 15.96 -3.21 4.42
N ILE A 124 17.03 -2.42 4.42
CA ILE A 124 18.40 -2.91 4.23
C ILE A 124 19.05 -3.26 5.57
N ALA A 125 18.96 -2.36 6.55
CA ALA A 125 19.75 -2.43 7.78
C ALA A 125 19.09 -3.24 8.90
N CYS A 126 17.76 -3.42 8.86
CA CYS A 126 17.03 -4.13 9.92
C CYS A 126 16.65 -5.55 9.49
N GLU A 127 16.47 -6.43 10.48
CA GLU A 127 15.97 -7.79 10.28
C GLU A 127 14.95 -8.17 11.36
N GLY A 128 14.30 -9.34 11.22
CA GLY A 128 13.35 -9.83 12.20
C GLY A 128 12.24 -8.81 12.49
N THR A 129 11.94 -8.58 13.76
CA THR A 129 10.89 -7.63 14.18
C THR A 129 11.28 -6.16 14.03
N GLU A 130 12.57 -5.84 13.89
CA GLU A 130 13.05 -4.47 13.70
C GLU A 130 12.83 -3.98 12.25
N ARG A 131 12.72 -4.91 11.30
CA ARG A 131 12.34 -4.61 9.93
C ARG A 131 10.83 -4.49 9.81
N VAL A 132 10.36 -3.25 9.71
CA VAL A 132 8.94 -2.89 9.62
C VAL A 132 8.52 -2.76 8.16
N GLU A 133 9.41 -2.25 7.30
CA GLU A 133 9.13 -2.04 5.88
C GLU A 133 9.20 -3.35 5.10
N ARG A 134 8.02 -3.87 4.73
CA ARG A 134 7.83 -5.22 4.18
C ARG A 134 6.86 -5.21 3.00
N HIS A 135 7.31 -4.63 1.88
CA HIS A 135 6.53 -4.59 0.65
C HIS A 135 6.29 -5.99 0.09
N GLU A 136 5.11 -6.19 -0.48
CA GLU A 136 4.76 -7.39 -1.24
C GLU A 136 4.17 -6.96 -2.59
N LEU A 137 4.46 -7.74 -3.63
CA LEU A 137 3.81 -7.56 -4.93
C LEU A 137 2.29 -7.77 -4.82
N LEU A 138 1.51 -7.10 -5.68
CA LEU A 138 0.05 -7.25 -5.73
C LEU A 138 -0.40 -8.70 -5.79
N GLY A 139 0.34 -9.58 -6.46
CA GLY A 139 0.05 -11.00 -6.51
C GLY A 139 -0.08 -11.65 -5.13
N LYS A 140 0.78 -11.27 -4.17
CA LYS A 140 0.73 -11.80 -2.80
C LYS A 140 -0.41 -11.18 -1.99
N TRP A 141 -0.63 -9.87 -2.11
CA TRP A 141 -1.79 -9.20 -1.52
C TRP A 141 -3.12 -9.77 -2.01
N ARG A 142 -3.21 -10.07 -3.31
CA ARG A 142 -4.35 -10.74 -3.94
C ARG A 142 -4.59 -12.10 -3.28
N SER A 143 -3.55 -12.91 -3.10
CA SER A 143 -3.67 -14.20 -2.43
C SER A 143 -4.18 -14.06 -0.99
N ARG A 144 -3.61 -13.14 -0.20
CA ARG A 144 -4.06 -12.88 1.19
C ARG A 144 -5.55 -12.49 1.25
N LEU A 145 -5.98 -11.57 0.39
CA LEU A 145 -7.38 -11.14 0.32
C LEU A 145 -8.32 -12.25 -0.12
N THR A 146 -7.95 -13.05 -1.13
CA THR A 146 -8.74 -14.21 -1.56
C THR A 146 -8.86 -15.25 -0.44
N MET A 147 -7.78 -15.55 0.28
CA MET A 147 -7.81 -16.47 1.43
C MET A 147 -8.68 -15.95 2.59
N ALA A 148 -8.83 -14.63 2.73
CA ALA A 148 -9.74 -14.01 3.68
C ALA A 148 -11.21 -13.98 3.18
N GLY A 149 -11.48 -14.43 1.95
CA GLY A 149 -12.84 -14.51 1.37
C GLY A 149 -13.25 -13.30 0.54
N PHE A 150 -12.31 -12.44 0.15
CA PHE A 150 -12.59 -11.33 -0.77
C PHE A 150 -12.50 -11.74 -2.23
N SER A 151 -13.33 -11.10 -3.05
CA SER A 151 -13.39 -11.28 -4.50
C SER A 151 -12.97 -9.98 -5.21
N GLN A 152 -12.22 -10.10 -6.31
CA GLN A 152 -11.72 -8.91 -7.00
C GLN A 152 -12.79 -8.22 -7.83
N TYR A 153 -12.92 -6.91 -7.65
CA TYR A 153 -13.75 -6.07 -8.51
C TYR A 153 -12.89 -5.42 -9.60
N PRO A 154 -13.37 -5.38 -10.86
CA PRO A 154 -12.76 -4.55 -11.87
C PRO A 154 -12.92 -3.08 -11.48
N LEU A 155 -11.86 -2.29 -11.68
CA LEU A 155 -11.97 -0.84 -11.57
C LEU A 155 -12.75 -0.31 -12.78
N SER A 156 -13.63 0.67 -12.57
CA SER A 156 -14.42 1.25 -13.65
C SER A 156 -13.52 2.02 -14.62
N SER A 157 -13.81 1.93 -15.91
CA SER A 157 -13.06 2.67 -16.95
C SER A 157 -13.01 4.18 -16.72
N SER A 158 -14.06 4.75 -16.11
CA SER A 158 -14.09 6.16 -15.70
C SER A 158 -13.00 6.53 -14.69
N VAL A 159 -12.69 5.64 -13.74
CA VAL A 159 -11.60 5.83 -12.77
C VAL A 159 -10.26 5.80 -13.51
N THR A 160 -10.04 4.81 -14.38
CA THR A 160 -8.80 4.72 -15.17
C THR A 160 -8.60 5.97 -16.04
N MET A 161 -9.65 6.48 -16.67
CA MET A 161 -9.58 7.72 -17.48
C MET A 161 -9.29 8.94 -16.62
N ALA A 162 -9.98 9.10 -15.47
CA ALA A 162 -9.75 10.23 -14.57
C ALA A 162 -8.30 10.26 -14.05
N VAL A 163 -7.74 9.11 -13.66
CA VAL A 163 -6.34 9.03 -13.23
C VAL A 163 -5.39 9.33 -14.39
N ARG A 164 -5.67 8.83 -15.59
CA ARG A 164 -4.85 9.12 -16.78
C ARG A 164 -4.87 10.61 -17.14
N ASP A 165 -6.02 11.25 -17.04
CA ASP A 165 -6.15 12.69 -17.31
C ASP A 165 -5.41 13.52 -16.26
N MET A 166 -5.54 13.17 -14.98
CA MET A 166 -4.76 13.80 -13.90
C MET A 166 -3.26 13.66 -14.12
N LEU A 167 -2.78 12.48 -14.56
CA LEU A 167 -1.35 12.24 -14.79
C LEU A 167 -0.74 13.12 -15.91
N LYS A 168 -1.55 13.73 -16.78
CA LYS A 168 -1.05 14.67 -17.80
C LYS A 168 -0.48 15.96 -17.21
N GLU A 169 -0.81 16.26 -15.96
CA GLU A 169 -0.29 17.43 -15.22
C GLU A 169 1.07 17.14 -14.56
N TYR A 170 1.53 15.89 -14.60
CA TYR A 170 2.78 15.43 -13.99
C TYR A 170 3.82 15.08 -15.06
N ASP A 171 5.04 14.71 -14.62
CA ASP A 171 6.12 14.33 -15.52
C ASP A 171 5.74 13.15 -16.44
N ASN A 172 6.15 13.22 -17.71
CA ASN A 172 5.81 12.24 -18.74
C ASN A 172 6.41 10.83 -18.49
N ASN A 173 7.32 10.70 -17.53
CA ASN A 173 7.85 9.42 -17.10
C ASN A 173 6.86 8.62 -16.22
N TYR A 174 5.82 9.26 -15.67
CA TYR A 174 4.75 8.51 -15.02
C TYR A 174 3.98 7.67 -16.04
N ARG A 175 3.70 6.42 -15.66
CA ARG A 175 2.94 5.49 -16.49
C ARG A 175 1.80 4.86 -15.70
N LEU A 176 0.65 4.71 -16.36
CA LEU A 176 -0.50 4.00 -15.83
C LEU A 176 -0.76 2.75 -16.67
N ALA A 177 -0.80 1.59 -16.03
CA ALA A 177 -1.18 0.34 -16.66
C ALA A 177 -2.35 -0.30 -15.91
N GLU A 178 -3.28 -0.90 -16.65
CA GLU A 178 -4.34 -1.74 -16.09
C GLU A 178 -4.00 -3.20 -16.37
N ARG A 179 -3.88 -3.99 -15.31
CA ARG A 179 -3.54 -5.43 -15.37
C ARG A 179 -4.24 -6.13 -14.23
N ASP A 180 -4.69 -7.36 -14.45
CA ASP A 180 -5.28 -8.19 -13.39
C ASP A 180 -6.37 -7.48 -12.56
N LYS A 181 -7.22 -6.66 -13.20
CA LYS A 181 -8.28 -5.86 -12.54
C LYS A 181 -7.74 -4.89 -11.46
N ALA A 182 -6.53 -4.38 -11.65
CA ALA A 182 -5.89 -3.40 -10.78
C ALA A 182 -5.18 -2.34 -11.63
N LEU A 183 -4.96 -1.17 -11.03
CA LEU A 183 -4.16 -0.10 -11.62
C LEU A 183 -2.74 -0.15 -11.08
N TYR A 184 -1.79 0.05 -11.97
CA TYR A 184 -0.37 0.14 -11.68
C TYR A 184 0.10 1.55 -12.03
N LEU A 185 0.57 2.28 -11.03
CA LEU A 185 1.31 3.52 -11.22
C LEU A 185 2.80 3.18 -11.25
N GLY A 186 3.48 3.63 -12.31
CA GLY A 186 4.90 3.40 -12.52
C GLY A 186 5.68 4.67 -12.84
N TRP A 187 6.99 4.61 -12.64
CA TRP A 187 7.97 5.59 -13.07
C TRP A 187 8.91 4.94 -14.10
N VAL A 188 8.93 5.47 -15.32
CA VAL A 188 9.64 4.89 -16.48
C VAL A 188 9.23 3.41 -16.67
N ASN A 189 10.08 2.45 -16.31
CA ASN A 189 9.83 1.02 -16.45
C ASN A 189 9.55 0.33 -15.11
N ARG A 190 9.62 1.06 -13.99
CA ARG A 190 9.42 0.54 -12.64
C ARG A 190 7.98 0.73 -12.20
N ALA A 191 7.32 -0.36 -11.79
CA ALA A 191 6.05 -0.24 -11.08
C ALA A 191 6.31 0.24 -9.65
N MET A 192 5.60 1.29 -9.23
CA MET A 192 5.77 1.96 -7.94
C MET A 192 4.68 1.59 -6.96
N SER A 193 3.42 1.60 -7.42
CA SER A 193 2.27 1.32 -6.57
C SER A 193 1.16 0.64 -7.34
N THR A 194 0.39 -0.20 -6.63
CA THR A 194 -0.80 -0.84 -7.15
C THR A 194 -2.04 -0.44 -6.38
N PHE A 195 -3.15 -0.35 -7.10
CA PHE A 195 -4.46 0.04 -6.58
C PHE A 195 -5.48 -1.01 -6.99
N SER A 196 -6.21 -1.57 -6.03
CA SER A 196 -7.24 -2.59 -6.30
C SER A 196 -8.46 -2.42 -5.40
N ALA A 197 -9.62 -2.90 -5.88
CA ALA A 197 -10.88 -2.91 -5.14
C ALA A 197 -11.43 -4.35 -5.06
N ARG A 198 -12.05 -4.69 -3.93
CA ARG A 198 -12.60 -6.03 -3.64
C ARG A 198 -13.88 -5.96 -2.81
N GLY A 199 -14.67 -7.03 -2.82
CA GLY A 199 -15.81 -7.22 -1.91
C GLY A 199 -15.97 -8.65 -1.42
#